data_AF-A0A3A8SAK0-F1
#
_entry.id   AF-A0A3A8SAK0-F1
#
_cell.length_a   1.000
_cell.length_b   1.000
_cell.length_c   1.000
_cell.angle_alpha   90.00
_cell.angle_beta   90.00
_cell.angle_gamma   90.00
#
_symmetry.space_group_name_H-M   'P 1'
#
loop_
_entity.id
_entity.type
_entity.pdbx_description
1 polymer ?
#
loop_
_entity_poly.entity_id
_entity_poly.type
_entity_poly.pdbx_seq_one_letter_code
_entity_poly.pdbx_strand_id
1 'polypeptide(L)'
;RLAVLAGALMSLAACKGEEAAEAPSPADPAVEQTSLHRGCATVEPSVEERAAIDAFLAEQKTAMRAVGSVTVPTYFHVINKGSGLANGDIPDSQITAQMNVLNAAYANTPFRFVLQGTDRTTNSKWFAL
;
A
#
# COMPACT_ATOMS: atom_id res chain seq x y z
N ARG A 1 27.92 15.82 -52.32
CA ARG A 1 29.34 15.46 -52.47
C ARG A 1 29.88 15.09 -51.09
N LEU A 2 30.23 13.81 -50.88
CA LEU A 2 31.03 13.18 -49.81
C LEU A 2 30.59 13.41 -48.33
N ALA A 3 30.63 12.46 -47.39
CA ALA A 3 31.05 11.06 -47.40
C ALA A 3 30.43 10.33 -46.18
N VAL A 4 30.24 9.02 -46.32
CA VAL A 4 29.99 8.05 -45.24
C VAL A 4 31.30 7.81 -44.48
N LEU A 5 31.26 7.75 -43.15
CA LEU A 5 32.27 7.04 -42.35
C LEU A 5 31.58 6.15 -41.31
N ALA A 6 31.99 4.89 -41.35
CA ALA A 6 31.54 3.77 -40.54
C ALA A 6 32.41 3.58 -39.29
N GLY A 7 31.89 2.84 -38.31
CA GLY A 7 32.65 2.21 -37.21
C GLY A 7 32.70 3.03 -35.91
N ALA A 8 32.58 2.48 -34.71
CA ALA A 8 32.88 1.13 -34.26
C ALA A 8 32.02 0.68 -33.06
N LEU A 9 31.90 -0.65 -32.92
CA LEU A 9 31.26 -1.41 -31.83
C LEU A 9 32.07 -1.39 -30.52
N MET A 10 31.34 -1.59 -29.40
CA MET A 10 31.73 -2.23 -28.13
C MET A 10 32.87 -1.59 -27.33
N SER A 11 32.72 -1.33 -26.03
CA SER A 11 32.76 -2.40 -25.02
C SER A 11 32.20 -1.96 -23.66
N LEU A 12 31.29 -2.74 -23.09
CA LEU A 12 31.02 -2.77 -21.64
C LEU A 12 32.19 -3.50 -20.96
N ALA A 13 32.98 -2.78 -20.18
CA ALA A 13 33.94 -3.40 -19.25
C ALA A 13 34.22 -2.44 -18.08
N ALA A 14 33.40 -2.52 -17.03
CA ALA A 14 33.72 -1.91 -15.73
C ALA A 14 33.12 -2.71 -14.57
N CYS A 15 33.35 -4.02 -14.56
CA CYS A 15 33.39 -4.84 -13.34
C CYS A 15 34.60 -5.77 -13.46
N LYS A 16 35.79 -5.22 -13.25
CA LYS A 16 37.00 -6.01 -13.00
C LYS A 16 37.86 -5.26 -11.99
N GLY A 17 37.41 -5.32 -10.73
CA GLY A 17 38.24 -5.03 -9.57
C GLY A 17 39.09 -6.28 -9.30
N GLU A 18 40.40 -6.07 -9.33
CA GLU A 18 41.47 -7.03 -9.12
C GLU A 18 41.32 -7.76 -7.76
N GLU A 19 41.25 -9.08 -7.79
CA GLU A 19 41.29 -9.94 -6.61
C GLU A 19 42.76 -10.12 -6.21
N ALA A 20 43.24 -9.25 -5.31
CA ALA A 20 44.51 -9.47 -4.64
C ALA A 20 44.29 -10.51 -3.53
N ALA A 21 44.98 -11.65 -3.64
CA ALA A 21 44.96 -12.71 -2.64
C ALA A 21 45.57 -12.21 -1.32
N GLU A 22 44.71 -11.94 -0.33
CA GLU A 22 45.10 -11.74 1.07
C GLU A 22 45.39 -13.11 1.71
N ALA A 23 46.57 -13.29 2.30
CA ALA A 23 46.94 -14.52 3.02
C ALA A 23 46.03 -14.72 4.26
N PRO A 24 45.70 -15.97 4.65
CA PRO A 24 44.84 -16.19 5.81
C PRO A 24 45.55 -15.77 7.11
N SER A 25 45.05 -14.71 7.74
CA SER A 25 45.38 -14.36 9.12
C SER A 25 44.79 -15.42 10.08
N PRO A 26 45.47 -15.80 11.18
CA PRO A 26 44.96 -16.80 12.11
C PRO A 26 43.59 -16.40 12.66
N ALA A 27 42.66 -17.35 12.70
CA ALA A 27 41.30 -17.14 13.15
C ALA A 27 41.25 -16.68 14.62
N ASP A 28 40.72 -15.48 14.84
CA ASP A 28 40.25 -15.08 16.17
C ASP A 28 39.07 -15.96 16.56
N PRO A 29 39.01 -16.48 17.81
CA PRO A 29 37.91 -17.31 18.25
C PRO A 29 36.60 -16.49 18.21
N ALA A 30 35.57 -17.08 17.59
CA ALA A 30 34.25 -16.49 17.49
C ALA A 30 33.68 -16.22 18.89
N VAL A 31 33.74 -14.96 19.33
CA VAL A 31 33.02 -14.48 20.49
C VAL A 31 31.56 -14.32 20.07
N GLU A 32 30.67 -15.08 20.69
CA GLU A 32 29.23 -15.01 20.50
C GLU A 32 28.73 -13.61 20.87
N GLN A 33 28.52 -12.79 19.84
CA GLN A 33 28.02 -11.43 19.98
C GLN A 33 26.52 -11.50 20.28
N THR A 34 26.17 -11.58 21.57
CA THR A 34 24.82 -11.23 22.03
C THR A 34 24.63 -9.73 21.82
N SER A 35 24.20 -9.39 20.60
CA SER A 35 23.67 -8.07 20.31
C SER A 35 22.31 -7.98 21.01
N LEU A 36 22.21 -7.11 22.01
CA LEU A 36 20.93 -6.69 22.56
C LEU A 36 20.18 -6.01 21.42
N HIS A 37 19.28 -6.76 20.78
CA HIS A 37 18.48 -6.30 19.65
C HIS A 37 17.61 -5.14 20.12
N ARG A 38 17.96 -3.92 19.69
CA ARG A 38 17.10 -2.73 19.85
C ARG A 38 16.00 -2.75 18.78
N GLY A 39 15.13 -3.76 18.86
CA GLY A 39 14.04 -4.01 17.93
C GLY A 39 12.73 -4.38 18.65
N CYS A 40 11.66 -4.56 17.88
CA CYS A 40 10.40 -5.08 18.39
C CYS A 40 10.64 -6.45 19.07
N ALA A 41 10.06 -6.67 20.25
CA ALA A 41 10.25 -7.87 21.07
C ALA A 41 9.56 -9.14 20.52
N THR A 42 9.36 -9.21 19.20
CA THR A 42 8.84 -10.40 18.53
C THR A 42 9.99 -11.39 18.37
N VAL A 43 9.78 -12.63 18.78
CA VAL A 43 10.76 -13.72 18.61
C VAL A 43 10.95 -13.96 17.12
N GLU A 44 12.20 -13.97 16.67
CA GLU A 44 12.56 -14.31 15.29
C GLU A 44 12.29 -15.81 15.05
N PRO A 45 11.52 -16.19 14.00
CA PRO A 45 11.27 -17.58 13.70
C PRO A 45 12.55 -18.36 13.36
N SER A 46 12.56 -19.66 13.66
CA SER A 46 13.59 -20.57 13.16
C SER A 46 13.60 -20.60 11.62
N VAL A 47 14.66 -21.17 11.04
CA VAL A 47 14.79 -21.31 9.59
C VAL A 47 13.65 -22.18 9.04
N GLU A 48 13.32 -23.26 9.76
CA GLU A 48 12.28 -24.20 9.41
C GLU A 48 10.89 -23.56 9.50
N GLU A 49 10.61 -22.81 10.56
CA GLU A 49 9.34 -22.09 10.72
C GLU A 49 9.16 -21.01 9.65
N ARG A 50 10.22 -20.27 9.32
CA ARG A 50 10.19 -19.29 8.23
C ARG A 50 9.91 -19.95 6.88
N ALA A 51 10.54 -21.08 6.58
CA ALA A 51 10.26 -21.83 5.36
C ALA A 51 8.81 -22.33 5.29
N ALA A 52 8.24 -22.77 6.42
CA ALA A 52 6.83 -23.16 6.50
C ALA A 52 5.87 -21.98 6.31
N ILE A 53 6.19 -20.80 6.88
CA ILE A 53 5.42 -19.57 6.69
C ILE A 53 5.46 -19.14 5.21
N ASP A 54 6.63 -19.14 4.58
CA ASP A 54 6.78 -18.76 3.18
C ASP A 54 6.02 -19.70 2.24
N ALA A 55 6.08 -21.01 2.50
CA ALA A 55 5.32 -22.00 1.74
C ALA A 55 3.80 -21.78 1.88
N PHE A 56 3.33 -21.55 3.10
CA PHE A 56 1.92 -21.24 3.37
C PHE A 56 1.47 -19.97 2.65
N LEU A 57 2.26 -18.89 2.69
CA LEU A 57 1.93 -17.63 2.01
C LEU A 57 1.98 -17.76 0.48
N ALA A 58 2.87 -18.59 -0.06
CA ALA A 58 2.97 -18.85 -1.49
C ALA A 58 1.73 -19.59 -2.03
N GLU A 59 1.19 -20.53 -1.25
CA GLU A 59 -0.06 -21.23 -1.55
C GLU A 59 -1.28 -20.32 -1.38
N GLN A 60 -1.25 -19.44 -0.37
CA GLN A 60 -2.34 -18.52 -0.04
C GLN A 60 -2.36 -17.24 -0.88
N LYS A 61 -1.73 -17.25 -2.08
CA LYS A 61 -1.85 -16.17 -3.07
C LYS A 61 -3.30 -16.05 -3.51
N THR A 62 -4.08 -15.33 -2.72
CA THR A 62 -5.45 -14.99 -3.01
C THR A 62 -5.41 -14.09 -4.24
N ALA A 63 -5.92 -14.57 -5.36
CA ALA A 63 -6.01 -13.76 -6.57
C ALA A 63 -6.70 -12.44 -6.21
N MET A 64 -6.06 -11.31 -6.55
CA MET A 64 -6.71 -10.02 -6.38
C MET A 64 -8.01 -10.04 -7.18
N ARG A 65 -9.12 -9.72 -6.52
CA ARG A 65 -10.43 -9.66 -7.18
C ARG A 65 -10.35 -8.65 -8.33
N ALA A 66 -11.15 -8.85 -9.37
CA ALA A 66 -11.20 -7.91 -10.48
C ALA A 66 -11.56 -6.49 -10.00
N VAL A 67 -11.01 -5.48 -10.66
CA VAL A 67 -11.33 -4.07 -10.39
C VAL A 67 -12.85 -3.84 -10.49
N GLY A 68 -13.42 -3.13 -9.52
CA GLY A 68 -14.87 -2.86 -9.44
C GLY A 68 -15.77 -4.07 -9.18
N SER A 69 -15.23 -5.27 -8.92
CA SER A 69 -16.02 -6.50 -8.71
C SER A 69 -16.88 -6.50 -7.44
N VAL A 70 -16.59 -5.65 -6.47
CA VAL A 70 -17.27 -5.57 -5.18
C VAL A 70 -18.09 -4.29 -5.09
N THR A 71 -19.41 -4.42 -5.05
CA THR A 71 -20.33 -3.29 -4.78
C THR A 71 -20.39 -3.02 -3.28
N VAL A 72 -20.18 -1.77 -2.89
CA VAL A 72 -20.42 -1.27 -1.55
C VAL A 72 -21.69 -0.40 -1.57
N PRO A 73 -22.84 -0.89 -1.09
CA PRO A 73 -24.02 -0.07 -0.92
C PRO A 73 -23.75 0.97 0.17
N THR A 74 -23.97 2.25 -0.13
CA THR A 74 -23.68 3.37 0.77
C THR A 74 -24.96 4.13 1.09
N TYR A 75 -25.17 4.44 2.36
CA TYR A 75 -26.26 5.31 2.82
C TYR A 75 -25.65 6.56 3.49
N PHE A 76 -26.24 7.72 3.25
CA PHE A 76 -25.84 8.97 3.89
C PHE A 76 -26.89 9.41 4.91
N HIS A 77 -26.53 9.39 6.18
CA HIS A 77 -27.36 9.92 7.27
C HIS A 77 -26.92 11.36 7.57
N VAL A 78 -27.71 12.34 7.17
CA VAL A 78 -27.44 13.76 7.45
C VAL A 78 -28.14 14.16 8.74
N ILE A 79 -27.37 14.43 9.79
CA ILE A 79 -27.88 14.99 11.04
C ILE A 79 -27.65 16.50 11.00
N ASN A 80 -28.71 17.30 11.17
CA ASN A 80 -28.65 18.75 11.10
C ASN A 80 -29.39 19.41 12.27
N LYS A 81 -29.15 20.71 12.49
CA LYS A 81 -29.87 21.54 13.49
C LYS A 81 -30.91 22.48 12.86
N GLY A 82 -31.28 22.27 11.61
CA GLY A 82 -32.18 23.13 10.83
C GLY A 82 -31.72 23.25 9.38
N SER A 83 -32.48 23.99 8.56
CA SER A 83 -32.20 24.11 7.13
C SER A 83 -30.94 24.92 6.82
N GLY A 84 -30.31 24.58 5.70
CA GLY A 84 -29.16 25.30 5.17
C GLY A 84 -27.81 24.81 5.68
N LEU A 85 -26.79 25.08 4.88
CA LEU A 85 -25.46 24.50 5.06
C LEU A 85 -24.84 24.84 6.43
N ALA A 86 -25.04 26.07 6.92
CA ALA A 86 -24.55 26.52 8.23
C ALA A 86 -25.13 25.72 9.42
N ASN A 87 -26.24 24.99 9.19
CA ASN A 87 -26.91 24.14 10.17
C ASN A 87 -26.61 22.65 9.99
N GLY A 88 -25.69 22.28 9.09
CA GLY A 88 -25.33 20.89 8.79
C GLY A 88 -26.25 20.22 7.77
N ASP A 89 -27.24 20.93 7.24
CA ASP A 89 -28.11 20.43 6.19
C ASP A 89 -27.43 20.58 4.83
N ILE A 90 -26.50 19.65 4.55
CA ILE A 90 -25.70 19.65 3.32
C ILE A 90 -26.57 19.33 2.09
N PRO A 91 -26.40 19.98 0.94
CA PRO A 91 -27.18 19.64 -0.26
C PRO A 91 -26.73 18.31 -0.86
N ASP A 92 -27.61 17.66 -1.63
CA ASP A 92 -27.31 16.39 -2.32
C ASP A 92 -26.13 16.49 -3.29
N SER A 93 -25.81 17.70 -3.77
CA SER A 93 -24.63 17.95 -4.59
C SER A 93 -23.33 17.66 -3.84
N GLN A 94 -23.25 17.94 -2.53
CA GLN A 94 -22.07 17.60 -1.72
C GLN A 94 -21.98 16.09 -1.46
N ILE A 95 -23.12 15.42 -1.27
CA ILE A 95 -23.17 13.95 -1.14
C ILE A 95 -22.69 13.30 -2.44
N THR A 96 -23.19 13.78 -3.58
CA THR A 96 -22.77 13.31 -4.90
C THR A 96 -21.29 13.53 -5.13
N ALA A 97 -20.76 14.71 -4.75
CA ALA A 97 -19.33 15.00 -4.83
C ALA A 97 -18.51 14.01 -3.99
N GLN A 98 -18.97 13.67 -2.78
CA GLN A 98 -18.30 12.68 -1.94
C GLN A 98 -18.32 11.27 -2.56
N MET A 99 -19.44 10.86 -3.17
CA MET A 99 -19.50 9.59 -3.89
C MET A 99 -18.53 9.53 -5.08
N ASN A 100 -18.33 10.65 -5.76
CA ASN A 100 -17.33 10.75 -6.83
C ASN A 100 -15.91 10.62 -6.28
N VAL A 101 -15.60 11.26 -5.14
CA VAL A 101 -14.29 11.13 -4.48
C VAL A 101 -14.03 9.68 -4.08
N LEU A 102 -15.00 9.00 -3.46
CA LEU A 102 -14.87 7.59 -3.07
C LEU A 102 -14.59 6.70 -4.29
N ASN A 103 -15.38 6.84 -5.36
CA ASN A 103 -15.18 6.02 -6.55
C ASN A 103 -13.87 6.34 -7.29
N ALA A 104 -13.44 7.60 -7.32
CA ALA A 104 -12.16 7.97 -7.91
C ALA A 104 -10.97 7.41 -7.11
N ALA A 105 -11.01 7.54 -5.77
CA ALA A 105 -9.94 7.06 -4.90
C ALA A 105 -9.76 5.54 -4.94
N TYR A 106 -10.86 4.79 -5.14
CA TYR A 106 -10.86 3.33 -5.18
C TYR A 106 -10.91 2.73 -6.59
N ALA A 107 -10.77 3.54 -7.64
CA ALA A 107 -10.96 3.13 -9.03
C ALA A 107 -10.08 1.95 -9.48
N ASN A 108 -8.89 1.78 -8.89
CA ASN A 108 -7.96 0.68 -9.21
C ASN A 108 -8.06 -0.50 -8.23
N THR A 109 -9.10 -0.54 -7.42
CA THR A 109 -9.34 -1.58 -6.43
C THR A 109 -10.56 -2.42 -6.81
N PRO A 110 -10.82 -3.54 -6.12
CA PRO A 110 -12.06 -4.27 -6.34
C PRO A 110 -13.33 -3.52 -5.94
N PHE A 111 -13.24 -2.42 -5.19
CA PHE A 111 -14.40 -1.77 -4.57
C PHE A 111 -15.00 -0.67 -5.46
N ARG A 112 -16.33 -0.63 -5.52
CA ARG A 112 -17.12 0.48 -6.09
C ARG A 112 -18.25 0.86 -5.14
N PHE A 113 -18.52 2.14 -5.00
CA PHE A 113 -19.52 2.67 -4.05
C PHE A 113 -20.77 3.12 -4.80
N VAL A 114 -21.93 2.67 -4.33
CA VAL A 114 -23.23 3.01 -4.92
C VAL A 114 -24.15 3.55 -3.84
N LEU A 115 -24.58 4.80 -4.00
CA LEU A 115 -25.52 5.44 -3.08
C LEU A 115 -26.87 4.73 -3.18
N GLN A 116 -27.36 4.21 -2.07
CA GLN A 116 -28.65 3.54 -1.95
C GLN A 116 -29.73 4.49 -1.40
N GLY A 117 -29.32 5.49 -0.63
CA GLY A 117 -30.26 6.45 -0.06
C GLY A 117 -29.60 7.52 0.79
N THR A 118 -30.38 8.55 1.08
CA THR A 118 -30.01 9.60 2.02
C THR A 118 -31.22 9.91 2.88
N ASP A 119 -31.01 9.96 4.18
CA ASP A 119 -31.99 10.40 5.17
C ASP A 119 -31.46 11.60 5.93
N ARG A 120 -32.39 12.45 6.36
CA ARG A 120 -32.10 13.72 7.01
C ARG A 120 -32.83 13.77 8.34
N THR A 121 -32.08 13.86 9.42
CA THR A 121 -32.61 13.95 10.78
C THR A 121 -32.29 15.31 11.36
N THR A 122 -33.33 16.12 11.59
CA THR A 122 -33.19 17.40 12.30
C THR A 122 -33.20 17.14 13.80
N ASN A 123 -32.01 17.13 14.40
CA ASN A 123 -31.82 17.00 15.84
C ASN A 123 -30.62 17.86 16.27
N SER A 124 -30.93 19.04 16.83
CA SER A 124 -29.91 20.00 17.26
C SER A 124 -29.03 19.50 18.40
N LYS A 125 -29.52 18.59 19.25
CA LYS A 125 -28.73 17.99 20.32
C LYS A 125 -27.69 17.03 19.76
N TRP A 126 -28.07 16.20 18.78
CA TRP A 126 -27.13 15.27 18.13
C TRP A 126 -26.12 16.00 17.23
N PHE A 127 -26.56 17.03 16.49
CA PHE A 127 -25.67 17.83 15.66
C PHE A 127 -24.59 18.58 16.47
N ALA A 128 -24.86 18.85 17.75
CA ALA A 128 -23.95 19.57 18.65
C ALA A 128 -23.03 18.67 19.48
N LEU A 129 -23.06 17.34 19.27
CA LEU A 129 -22.11 16.39 19.86
C LEU A 129 -20.77 16.45 19.12
#